data_AF-A0AAV0PD23-F1
#
_entry.id   AF-A0AAV0PD23-F1
#
_cell.length_a   1.000
_cell.length_b   1.000
_cell.length_c   1.000
_cell.angle_alpha   90.00
_cell.angle_beta   90.00
_cell.angle_gamma   90.00
#
_symmetry.space_group_name_H-M   'P 1'
#
loop_
_entity.id
_entity.type
_entity.pdbx_description
1 polymer ?
#
loop_
_entity_poly.entity_id
_entity_poly.type
_entity_poly.pdbx_seq_one_letter_code
_entity_poly.pdbx_strand_id
1 'polypeptide(L)'
;MARRNLVPLFFLIAATFPFDASAFKCGNSPLKCQALIDHITPEPTTFVEVQTLFAVRNLRTLLGANNLPRSTPPDQKLPAKQTLKIPFPCLCHRGAGISNKRPVYTVKKGDDGLKDIAEKVFSGTVTDDAIAAANGISEKDPVKVGQKLSIPLPCSCDEVEGRKVIHYGYLAESGSSLEGIAERYGVSVPTLTEINGLKDGSSIRAGQLLDVPIRACNSSIRSDSIDSQLLVANGTYVFAAHNCVQCKCDSANNWTLQCQPSGVKPSDWSTCPAMECGLGKNSVLLGNSSASACRGATCNYGGFSSNQTIFTTFDRTCSAAPAPGPSTGGKIGLKNWNIILLSLVHLMVLQLFCIGG
;
A
#
# COMPACT_ATOMS: atom_id res chain seq x y z
N MET A 1 39.46 43.49 -47.93
CA MET A 1 39.34 42.74 -46.66
C MET A 1 37.87 42.69 -46.26
N ALA A 2 37.24 41.52 -46.35
CA ALA A 2 36.02 41.17 -45.60
C ALA A 2 35.76 39.66 -45.83
N ARG A 3 36.27 38.80 -44.94
CA ARG A 3 35.90 37.38 -44.91
C ARG A 3 34.67 37.25 -44.01
N ARG A 4 33.55 36.81 -44.59
CA ARG A 4 32.35 36.35 -43.85
C ARG A 4 32.68 35.01 -43.20
N ASN A 5 32.70 34.98 -41.87
CA ASN A 5 32.77 33.74 -41.10
C ASN A 5 31.34 33.20 -40.93
N LEU A 6 31.04 32.05 -41.52
CA LEU A 6 29.87 31.24 -41.16
C LEU A 6 30.19 30.46 -39.88
N VAL A 7 29.40 30.68 -38.84
CA VAL A 7 29.41 29.86 -37.62
C VAL A 7 28.41 28.72 -37.83
N PRO A 8 28.79 27.44 -37.68
CA PRO A 8 27.85 26.34 -37.80
C PRO A 8 26.99 26.28 -36.53
N LEU A 9 25.69 26.45 -36.71
CA LEU A 9 24.68 26.31 -35.67
C LEU A 9 24.53 24.81 -35.35
N PHE A 10 25.19 24.36 -34.27
CA PHE A 10 24.97 23.01 -33.73
C PHE A 10 23.55 22.94 -33.15
N PHE A 11 22.62 22.37 -33.91
CA PHE A 11 21.33 21.93 -33.37
C PHE A 11 21.59 20.79 -32.37
N LEU A 12 21.50 21.09 -31.08
CA LEU A 12 21.32 20.09 -30.03
C LEU A 12 19.96 19.42 -30.26
N ILE A 13 19.95 18.33 -31.00
CA ILE A 13 18.82 17.40 -31.03
C ILE A 13 18.78 16.78 -29.63
N ALA A 14 17.86 17.25 -28.80
CA ALA A 14 17.49 16.55 -27.58
C ALA A 14 16.94 15.18 -28.00
N ALA A 15 17.75 14.13 -27.84
CA ALA A 15 17.29 12.77 -27.99
C ALA A 15 16.21 12.53 -26.92
N THR A 16 14.96 12.64 -27.32
CA THR A 16 13.84 12.09 -26.56
C THR A 16 13.96 10.58 -26.69
N PHE A 17 14.68 9.95 -25.76
CA PHE A 17 14.59 8.51 -25.59
C PHE A 17 13.14 8.19 -25.25
N PRO A 18 12.40 7.42 -26.06
CA PRO A 18 11.09 6.95 -25.66
C PRO A 18 11.28 6.18 -24.35
N PHE A 19 10.52 6.57 -23.32
CA PHE A 19 10.51 5.81 -22.07
C PHE A 19 9.99 4.41 -22.37
N ASP A 20 10.82 3.42 -22.02
CA ASP A 20 10.66 2.00 -22.31
C ASP A 20 9.31 1.44 -21.87
N ALA A 21 8.76 0.57 -22.72
CA ALA A 21 7.44 -0.04 -22.60
C ALA A 21 7.24 -0.94 -21.35
N SER A 22 8.24 -1.08 -20.48
CA SER A 22 8.15 -1.96 -19.31
C SER A 22 7.93 -1.24 -17.98
N ALA A 23 8.09 0.08 -17.89
CA ALA A 23 7.91 0.82 -16.65
C ALA A 23 6.45 1.26 -16.48
N PHE A 24 5.94 1.25 -15.24
CA PHE A 24 4.62 1.83 -14.99
C PHE A 24 4.72 3.35 -15.04
N LYS A 25 3.65 3.98 -15.55
CA LYS A 25 3.53 5.43 -15.55
C LYS A 25 3.57 5.94 -14.12
N CYS A 26 4.38 6.97 -13.89
CA CYS A 26 4.42 7.65 -12.61
C CYS A 26 4.69 9.14 -12.78
N GLY A 27 4.43 9.94 -11.75
CA GLY A 27 4.72 11.36 -11.73
C GLY A 27 6.16 11.72 -12.13
N ASN A 28 6.32 12.94 -12.67
CA ASN A 28 7.61 13.44 -13.14
C ASN A 28 8.61 13.75 -12.00
N SER A 29 8.09 14.10 -10.83
CA SER A 29 8.88 14.49 -9.66
C SER A 29 9.39 13.28 -8.88
N PRO A 30 10.62 13.34 -8.31
CA PRO A 30 11.14 12.31 -7.42
C PRO A 30 10.22 12.01 -6.25
N LEU A 31 9.58 10.84 -6.27
CA LEU A 31 8.73 10.35 -5.18
C LEU A 31 9.10 8.91 -4.84
N LYS A 32 9.15 8.59 -3.54
CA LYS A 32 9.42 7.25 -3.04
C LYS A 32 8.17 6.68 -2.40
N CYS A 33 7.93 5.41 -2.62
CA CYS A 33 6.85 4.67 -1.98
C CYS A 33 7.23 3.17 -1.87
N GLN A 34 6.32 2.35 -1.38
CA GLN A 34 6.41 0.89 -1.47
C GLN A 34 5.51 0.41 -2.60
N ALA A 35 6.01 -0.56 -3.37
CA ALA A 35 5.25 -1.25 -4.39
C ALA A 35 5.31 -2.77 -4.17
N LEU A 36 4.41 -3.48 -4.82
CA LEU A 36 4.38 -4.93 -4.86
C LEU A 36 4.58 -5.40 -6.29
N ILE A 37 5.15 -6.58 -6.48
CA ILE A 37 5.18 -7.24 -7.78
C ILE A 37 5.10 -8.75 -7.59
N ASP A 38 4.48 -9.43 -8.54
CA ASP A 38 4.47 -10.88 -8.54
C ASP A 38 5.84 -11.44 -8.86
N HIS A 39 6.18 -12.54 -8.19
CA HIS A 39 7.24 -13.43 -8.60
C HIS A 39 6.69 -14.84 -8.62
N ILE A 40 6.81 -15.50 -9.76
CA ILE A 40 6.44 -16.90 -9.92
C ILE A 40 7.73 -17.70 -9.81
N THR A 41 7.83 -18.55 -8.78
CA THR A 41 9.03 -19.36 -8.54
C THR A 41 9.25 -20.33 -9.72
N PRO A 42 10.36 -20.22 -10.48
CA PRO A 42 10.57 -21.05 -11.66
C PRO A 42 10.78 -22.53 -11.29
N GLU A 43 11.50 -22.75 -10.20
CA GLU A 43 11.86 -24.06 -9.65
C GLU A 43 11.57 -24.08 -8.14
N PRO A 44 11.54 -25.26 -7.48
CA PRO A 44 11.40 -25.32 -6.04
C PRO A 44 12.52 -24.53 -5.33
N THR A 45 12.14 -23.68 -4.38
CA THR A 45 13.05 -22.75 -3.69
C THR A 45 12.63 -22.57 -2.22
N THR A 46 13.12 -21.54 -1.53
CA THR A 46 12.79 -21.20 -0.14
C THR A 46 12.52 -19.71 0.01
N PHE A 47 11.87 -19.29 1.10
CA PHE A 47 11.65 -17.86 1.33
C PHE A 47 12.95 -17.06 1.45
N VAL A 48 14.00 -17.63 2.04
CA VAL A 48 15.30 -16.95 2.17
C VAL A 48 15.99 -16.73 0.82
N GLU A 49 15.84 -17.66 -0.13
CA GLU A 49 16.36 -17.50 -1.49
C GLU A 49 15.62 -16.41 -2.25
N VAL A 50 14.28 -16.38 -2.18
CA VAL A 50 13.46 -15.31 -2.78
C VAL A 50 13.78 -13.96 -2.12
N GLN A 51 13.89 -13.93 -0.80
CA GLN A 51 14.30 -12.74 -0.05
C GLN A 51 15.66 -12.20 -0.54
N THR A 52 16.61 -13.10 -0.78
CA THR A 52 17.95 -12.76 -1.29
C THR A 52 17.89 -12.24 -2.72
N LEU A 53 17.13 -12.91 -3.60
CA LEU A 53 16.97 -12.53 -5.00
C LEU A 53 16.46 -11.09 -5.14
N PHE A 54 15.48 -10.70 -4.33
CA PHE A 54 14.87 -9.38 -4.37
C PHE A 54 15.50 -8.37 -3.39
N ALA A 55 16.53 -8.77 -2.65
CA ALA A 55 17.15 -8.00 -1.58
C ALA A 55 16.13 -7.42 -0.57
N VAL A 56 15.11 -8.22 -0.22
CA VAL A 56 14.14 -7.86 0.82
C VAL A 56 14.85 -7.94 2.17
N ARG A 57 14.95 -6.82 2.88
CA ARG A 57 15.82 -6.73 4.08
C ARG A 57 15.45 -7.68 5.20
N ASN A 58 14.15 -7.90 5.40
CA ASN A 58 13.64 -8.74 6.48
C ASN A 58 12.62 -9.73 5.93
N LEU A 59 12.75 -11.01 6.28
CA LEU A 59 11.80 -12.06 5.90
C LEU A 59 10.36 -11.68 6.26
N ARG A 60 10.16 -11.08 7.44
CA ARG A 60 8.83 -10.64 7.90
C ARG A 60 8.13 -9.68 6.95
N THR A 61 8.88 -8.87 6.19
CA THR A 61 8.31 -7.98 5.17
C THR A 61 7.75 -8.79 4.01
N LEU A 62 8.47 -9.82 3.57
CA LEU A 62 8.00 -10.76 2.54
C LEU A 62 6.78 -11.56 3.02
N LEU A 63 6.83 -12.08 4.25
CA LEU A 63 5.70 -12.80 4.85
C LEU A 63 4.46 -11.91 4.97
N GLY A 64 4.64 -10.65 5.40
CA GLY A 64 3.59 -9.66 5.52
C GLY A 64 2.88 -9.33 4.21
N ALA A 65 3.64 -9.17 3.13
CA ALA A 65 3.10 -8.95 1.78
C ALA A 65 2.27 -10.14 1.25
N ASN A 66 2.47 -11.33 1.82
CA ASN A 66 1.77 -12.57 1.45
C ASN A 66 0.80 -13.06 2.54
N ASN A 67 0.54 -12.24 3.58
CA ASN A 67 -0.31 -12.59 4.72
C ASN A 67 0.06 -13.90 5.44
N LEU A 68 1.34 -14.28 5.42
CA LEU A 68 1.81 -15.53 6.01
C LEU A 68 2.09 -15.38 7.51
N PRO A 69 1.96 -16.46 8.30
CA PRO A 69 2.28 -16.43 9.73
C PRO A 69 3.71 -15.95 10.00
N ARG A 70 3.90 -15.17 11.06
CA ARG A 70 5.22 -14.67 11.47
C ARG A 70 6.18 -15.78 11.91
N SER A 71 5.64 -16.95 12.24
CA SER A 71 6.36 -18.17 12.61
C SER A 71 6.84 -18.98 11.40
N THR A 72 6.50 -18.58 10.17
CA THR A 72 6.97 -19.24 8.95
C THR A 72 8.50 -19.25 8.91
N PRO A 73 9.13 -20.42 8.83
CA PRO A 73 10.59 -20.51 8.91
C PRO A 73 11.25 -20.08 7.58
N PRO A 74 12.46 -19.48 7.61
CA PRO A 74 13.13 -18.96 6.42
C PRO A 74 13.42 -20.00 5.34
N ASP A 75 13.67 -21.24 5.75
CA ASP A 75 13.99 -22.40 4.92
C ASP A 75 12.75 -23.20 4.50
N GLN A 76 11.53 -22.72 4.81
CA GLN A 76 10.31 -23.35 4.32
C GLN A 76 10.35 -23.43 2.79
N LYS A 77 10.21 -24.66 2.29
CA LYS A 77 10.20 -24.94 0.86
C LYS A 77 8.98 -24.35 0.18
N LEU A 78 9.21 -23.77 -0.98
CA LEU A 78 8.21 -23.27 -1.91
C LEU A 78 8.21 -24.17 -3.14
N PRO A 79 7.05 -24.67 -3.59
CA PRO A 79 6.97 -25.45 -4.81
C PRO A 79 7.23 -24.54 -6.03
N ALA A 80 7.60 -25.14 -7.17
CA ALA A 80 7.62 -24.42 -8.44
C ALA A 80 6.22 -23.88 -8.78
N LYS A 81 6.18 -22.80 -9.58
CA LYS A 81 4.96 -22.07 -9.99
C LYS A 81 4.15 -21.46 -8.84
N GLN A 82 4.72 -21.34 -7.64
CA GLN A 82 4.14 -20.57 -6.56
C GLN A 82 4.27 -19.07 -6.86
N THR A 83 3.16 -18.34 -6.84
CA THR A 83 3.17 -16.87 -6.92
C THR A 83 3.38 -16.25 -5.55
N LEU A 84 4.33 -15.32 -5.44
CA LEU A 84 4.59 -14.52 -4.25
C LEU A 84 4.51 -13.03 -4.58
N LYS A 85 3.88 -12.26 -3.71
CA LYS A 85 3.92 -10.79 -3.71
C LYS A 85 5.23 -10.33 -3.09
N ILE A 86 6.08 -9.68 -3.88
CA ILE A 86 7.37 -9.18 -3.45
C ILE A 86 7.27 -7.68 -3.16
N PRO A 87 7.54 -7.24 -1.91
CA PRO A 87 7.61 -5.82 -1.58
C PRO A 87 8.99 -5.23 -1.91
N PHE A 88 9.01 -4.07 -2.56
CA PHE A 88 10.23 -3.36 -2.89
C PHE A 88 10.03 -1.83 -2.87
N PRO A 89 11.09 -1.05 -2.63
CA PRO A 89 10.99 0.41 -2.68
C PRO A 89 10.87 0.86 -4.14
N CYS A 90 9.91 1.73 -4.41
CA CYS A 90 9.75 2.39 -5.71
C CYS A 90 10.40 3.78 -5.69
N LEU A 91 10.89 4.21 -6.85
CA LEU A 91 11.24 5.61 -7.11
C LEU A 91 10.63 6.03 -8.44
N CYS A 92 9.76 7.03 -8.38
CA CYS A 92 9.24 7.70 -9.56
C CYS A 92 10.18 8.82 -10.00
N HIS A 93 10.49 8.86 -11.29
CA HIS A 93 11.27 9.93 -11.88
C HIS A 93 11.01 10.00 -13.39
N ARG A 94 10.82 11.22 -13.92
CA ARG A 94 10.69 11.47 -15.37
C ARG A 94 9.56 10.68 -16.06
N GLY A 95 8.42 10.50 -15.40
CA GLY A 95 7.25 9.88 -16.03
C GLY A 95 7.13 8.37 -15.81
N ALA A 96 8.13 7.76 -15.16
CA ALA A 96 8.17 6.32 -14.93
C ALA A 96 8.55 6.01 -13.48
N GLY A 97 7.99 4.93 -12.93
CA GLY A 97 8.41 4.37 -11.65
C GLY A 97 9.12 3.04 -11.83
N ILE A 98 10.29 2.93 -11.22
CA ILE A 98 11.09 1.70 -11.18
C ILE A 98 11.62 1.44 -9.77
N SER A 99 12.04 0.20 -9.55
CA SER A 99 12.67 -0.23 -8.31
C SER A 99 13.83 0.69 -7.90
N ASN A 100 13.86 1.08 -6.64
CA ASN A 100 14.85 2.03 -6.13
C ASN A 100 16.09 1.29 -5.61
N LYS A 101 17.10 1.17 -6.48
CA LYS A 101 18.42 0.57 -6.18
C LYS A 101 18.42 -0.92 -5.84
N ARG A 102 17.27 -1.60 -5.82
CA ARG A 102 17.17 -3.04 -5.56
C ARG A 102 15.95 -3.66 -6.24
N PRO A 103 16.07 -4.89 -6.78
CA PRO A 103 17.23 -5.78 -6.62
C PRO A 103 18.41 -5.47 -7.54
N VAL A 104 19.59 -5.94 -7.10
CA VAL A 104 20.79 -6.05 -7.93
C VAL A 104 21.06 -7.53 -8.10
N TYR A 105 20.87 -8.04 -9.29
CA TYR A 105 21.09 -9.44 -9.63
C TYR A 105 22.57 -9.66 -9.97
N THR A 106 23.14 -10.78 -9.54
CA THR A 106 24.48 -11.20 -9.96
C THR A 106 24.33 -12.35 -10.94
N VAL A 107 24.77 -12.15 -12.17
CA VAL A 107 24.67 -13.14 -13.26
C VAL A 107 25.32 -14.45 -12.84
N LYS A 108 24.56 -15.54 -12.95
CA LYS A 108 24.94 -16.89 -12.55
C LYS A 108 25.37 -17.70 -13.76
N LYS A 109 26.05 -18.82 -13.50
CA LYS A 109 26.33 -19.82 -14.53
C LYS A 109 25.01 -20.41 -15.03
N GLY A 110 24.78 -20.36 -16.34
CA GLY A 110 23.55 -20.85 -16.97
C GLY A 110 22.57 -19.73 -17.36
N ASP A 111 22.85 -18.47 -17.00
CA ASP A 111 22.11 -17.33 -17.54
C ASP A 111 22.58 -17.07 -18.98
N ASP A 112 21.68 -17.17 -19.95
CA ASP A 112 22.02 -17.11 -21.38
C ASP A 112 21.92 -15.69 -22.00
N GLY A 113 21.48 -14.69 -21.23
CA GLY A 113 21.29 -13.32 -21.69
C GLY A 113 20.34 -12.53 -20.81
N LEU A 114 20.14 -11.25 -21.13
CA LEU A 114 19.19 -10.39 -20.39
C LEU A 114 17.76 -10.90 -20.51
N LYS A 115 17.37 -11.40 -21.69
CA LYS A 115 16.04 -11.98 -21.92
C LYS A 115 15.78 -13.20 -21.04
N ASP A 116 16.78 -14.07 -20.93
CA ASP A 116 16.72 -15.27 -20.09
C ASP A 116 16.53 -14.90 -18.61
N ILE A 117 17.30 -13.91 -18.13
CA ILE A 117 17.19 -13.38 -16.77
C ILE A 117 15.80 -12.74 -16.55
N ALA A 118 15.34 -11.92 -17.48
CA ALA A 118 14.02 -11.28 -17.43
C ALA A 118 12.89 -12.31 -17.32
N GLU A 119 12.85 -13.28 -18.24
CA GLU A 119 11.75 -14.24 -18.37
C GLU A 119 11.81 -15.36 -17.32
N LYS A 120 12.98 -15.96 -17.09
CA LYS A 120 13.12 -17.14 -16.22
C LYS A 120 13.40 -16.79 -14.75
N VAL A 121 14.20 -15.76 -14.48
CA VAL A 121 14.55 -15.38 -13.10
C VAL A 121 13.54 -14.40 -12.51
N PHE A 122 13.12 -13.41 -13.29
CA PHE A 122 12.17 -12.38 -12.87
C PHE A 122 10.75 -12.56 -13.43
N SER A 123 10.43 -13.77 -13.91
CA SER A 123 9.08 -14.16 -14.32
C SER A 123 8.45 -13.29 -15.43
N GLY A 124 9.27 -12.59 -16.22
CA GLY A 124 8.81 -11.65 -17.26
C GLY A 124 8.28 -10.32 -16.73
N THR A 125 8.53 -10.00 -15.46
CA THR A 125 8.07 -8.75 -14.83
C THR A 125 8.85 -7.50 -15.24
N VAL A 126 9.98 -7.71 -15.90
CA VAL A 126 10.85 -6.68 -16.47
C VAL A 126 11.29 -7.18 -17.84
N THR A 127 11.56 -6.28 -18.79
CA THR A 127 12.08 -6.65 -20.10
C THR A 127 13.60 -6.60 -20.13
N ASP A 128 14.20 -7.31 -21.08
CA ASP A 128 15.62 -7.21 -21.39
C ASP A 128 16.05 -5.80 -21.78
N ASP A 129 15.25 -5.09 -22.58
CA ASP A 129 15.48 -3.68 -22.96
C ASP A 129 15.59 -2.80 -21.71
N ALA A 130 14.68 -2.96 -20.75
CA ALA A 130 14.69 -2.19 -19.53
C ALA A 130 15.90 -2.52 -18.65
N ILE A 131 16.27 -3.81 -18.54
CA ILE A 131 17.49 -4.19 -17.82
C ILE A 131 18.71 -3.56 -18.54
N ALA A 132 18.78 -3.63 -19.87
CA ALA A 132 19.89 -3.07 -20.63
C ALA A 132 20.02 -1.55 -20.40
N ALA A 133 18.91 -0.82 -20.54
CA ALA A 133 18.83 0.62 -20.34
C ALA A 133 19.23 1.02 -18.91
N ALA A 134 18.73 0.32 -17.88
CA ALA A 134 19.06 0.61 -16.48
C ALA A 134 20.53 0.34 -16.13
N ASN A 135 21.24 -0.46 -16.94
CA ASN A 135 22.63 -0.81 -16.73
C ASN A 135 23.58 -0.15 -17.75
N GLY A 136 23.08 0.65 -18.69
CA GLY A 136 23.89 1.32 -19.70
C GLY A 136 24.61 0.35 -20.65
N ILE A 137 23.98 -0.79 -20.94
CA ILE A 137 24.49 -1.83 -21.85
C ILE A 137 23.53 -2.04 -23.02
N SER A 138 23.95 -2.73 -24.07
CA SER A 138 23.05 -3.19 -25.13
C SER A 138 22.41 -4.52 -24.75
N GLU A 139 21.16 -4.75 -25.16
CA GLU A 139 20.50 -6.08 -25.08
C GLU A 139 21.29 -7.19 -25.79
N LYS A 140 22.08 -6.81 -26.79
CA LYS A 140 22.92 -7.74 -27.57
C LYS A 140 24.26 -8.03 -26.90
N ASP A 141 24.62 -7.29 -25.85
CA ASP A 141 25.88 -7.50 -25.15
C ASP A 141 25.82 -8.83 -24.36
N PRO A 142 26.86 -9.67 -24.45
CA PRO A 142 26.90 -10.89 -23.67
C PRO A 142 27.01 -10.58 -22.18
N VAL A 143 26.12 -11.17 -21.39
CA VAL A 143 26.19 -11.12 -19.93
C VAL A 143 27.32 -12.03 -19.43
N LYS A 144 28.10 -11.56 -18.46
CA LYS A 144 29.21 -12.33 -17.89
C LYS A 144 28.86 -12.82 -16.50
N VAL A 145 29.17 -14.08 -16.19
CA VAL A 145 29.02 -14.61 -14.82
C VAL A 145 29.73 -13.70 -13.82
N GLY A 146 29.05 -13.35 -12.73
CA GLY A 146 29.51 -12.42 -11.70
C GLY A 146 29.21 -10.94 -11.99
N GLN A 147 28.75 -10.59 -13.19
CA GLN A 147 28.29 -9.23 -13.50
C GLN A 147 27.09 -8.87 -12.62
N LYS A 148 27.09 -7.64 -12.10
CA LYS A 148 25.97 -7.09 -11.32
C LYS A 148 25.07 -6.27 -12.23
N LEU A 149 23.78 -6.59 -12.22
CA LEU A 149 22.74 -5.93 -12.98
C LEU A 149 21.71 -5.32 -12.03
N SER A 150 21.48 -4.02 -12.14
CA SER A 150 20.32 -3.37 -11.54
C SER A 150 19.06 -3.85 -12.26
N ILE A 151 18.05 -4.30 -11.51
CA ILE A 151 16.82 -4.85 -12.08
C ILE A 151 15.69 -3.84 -11.87
N PRO A 152 15.27 -3.10 -12.91
CA PRO A 152 14.31 -2.00 -12.79
C PRO A 152 12.87 -2.53 -12.79
N LEU A 153 12.46 -3.18 -11.69
CA LEU A 153 11.07 -3.66 -11.54
C LEU A 153 10.09 -2.49 -11.66
N PRO A 154 9.03 -2.60 -12.47
CA PRO A 154 8.08 -1.52 -12.66
C PRO A 154 7.22 -1.26 -11.42
N CYS A 155 6.94 0.01 -11.16
CA CYS A 155 6.10 0.43 -10.05
C CYS A 155 5.57 1.85 -10.27
N SER A 156 4.65 2.29 -9.43
CA SER A 156 4.24 3.68 -9.37
C SER A 156 3.96 4.10 -7.93
N CYS A 157 3.96 5.41 -7.70
CA CYS A 157 3.64 6.06 -6.44
C CYS A 157 2.47 7.05 -6.60
N ASP A 158 1.82 7.04 -7.76
CA ASP A 158 0.75 7.97 -8.06
C ASP A 158 -0.50 7.63 -7.25
N GLU A 159 -1.31 8.65 -6.98
CA GLU A 159 -2.65 8.43 -6.44
C GLU A 159 -3.59 8.05 -7.57
N VAL A 160 -4.49 7.12 -7.30
CA VAL A 160 -5.52 6.70 -8.25
C VAL A 160 -6.86 7.19 -7.73
N GLU A 161 -7.56 7.97 -8.55
CA GLU A 161 -8.85 8.59 -8.19
C GLU A 161 -8.80 9.41 -6.88
N GLY A 162 -7.68 10.13 -6.67
CA GLY A 162 -7.45 10.95 -5.48
C GLY A 162 -7.26 10.16 -4.19
N ARG A 163 -6.88 8.87 -4.30
CA ARG A 163 -6.64 7.98 -3.17
C ARG A 163 -5.23 7.40 -3.23
N LYS A 164 -4.61 7.29 -2.05
CA LYS A 164 -3.37 6.55 -1.89
C LYS A 164 -3.60 5.06 -2.08
N VAL A 165 -2.79 4.47 -2.95
CA VAL A 165 -2.83 3.04 -3.29
C VAL A 165 -1.43 2.45 -3.22
N ILE A 166 -1.35 1.13 -3.19
CA ILE A 166 -0.10 0.41 -3.44
C ILE A 166 -0.20 -0.16 -4.83
N HIS A 167 0.67 0.31 -5.72
CA HIS A 167 0.79 -0.25 -7.06
C HIS A 167 1.38 -1.65 -6.98
N TYR A 168 0.68 -2.58 -7.62
CA TYR A 168 1.03 -3.99 -7.63
C TYR A 168 1.16 -4.47 -9.07
N GLY A 169 2.38 -4.84 -9.46
CA GLY A 169 2.63 -5.52 -10.74
C GLY A 169 2.10 -6.95 -10.69
N TYR A 170 0.88 -7.14 -11.15
CA TYR A 170 0.18 -8.42 -11.18
C TYR A 170 0.46 -9.16 -12.49
N LEU A 171 0.93 -10.40 -12.40
CA LEU A 171 1.06 -11.28 -13.57
C LEU A 171 -0.27 -12.01 -13.79
N ALA A 172 -0.93 -11.72 -14.91
CA ALA A 172 -2.21 -12.33 -15.21
C ALA A 172 -2.11 -13.86 -15.30
N GLU A 173 -2.87 -14.56 -14.46
CA GLU A 173 -3.02 -16.01 -14.50
C GLU A 173 -3.77 -16.45 -15.77
N SER A 174 -3.58 -17.69 -16.20
CA SER A 174 -4.32 -18.26 -17.33
C SER A 174 -5.84 -18.21 -17.06
N GLY A 175 -6.59 -17.62 -17.98
CA GLY A 175 -8.04 -17.43 -17.84
C GLY A 175 -8.46 -16.19 -17.04
N SER A 176 -7.51 -15.33 -16.65
CA SER A 176 -7.85 -14.03 -16.04
C SER A 176 -8.67 -13.14 -16.98
N SER A 177 -9.59 -12.37 -16.41
CA SER A 177 -10.30 -11.28 -17.08
C SER A 177 -10.12 -9.98 -16.31
N LEU A 178 -10.35 -8.83 -16.97
CA LEU A 178 -10.29 -7.53 -16.30
C LEU A 178 -11.31 -7.44 -15.17
N GLU A 179 -12.51 -7.97 -15.38
CA GLU A 179 -13.59 -8.01 -14.39
C GLU A 179 -13.20 -8.82 -13.16
N GLY A 180 -12.63 -10.01 -13.34
CA GLY A 180 -12.21 -10.86 -12.22
C GLY A 180 -11.04 -10.26 -11.44
N ILE A 181 -10.10 -9.60 -12.12
CA ILE A 181 -8.99 -8.88 -11.45
C ILE A 181 -9.54 -7.66 -10.69
N ALA A 182 -10.41 -6.89 -11.33
CA ALA A 182 -11.07 -5.72 -10.75
C ALA A 182 -11.84 -6.07 -9.47
N GLU A 183 -12.66 -7.13 -9.53
CA GLU A 183 -13.39 -7.66 -8.38
C GLU A 183 -12.44 -8.12 -7.26
N ARG A 184 -11.42 -8.92 -7.59
CA ARG A 184 -10.46 -9.47 -6.62
C ARG A 184 -9.75 -8.37 -5.82
N TYR A 185 -9.36 -7.27 -6.47
CA TYR A 185 -8.59 -6.20 -5.84
C TYR A 185 -9.42 -4.96 -5.47
N GLY A 186 -10.73 -4.96 -5.74
CA GLY A 186 -11.62 -3.87 -5.42
C GLY A 186 -11.32 -2.58 -6.19
N VAL A 187 -10.91 -2.70 -7.44
CA VAL A 187 -10.69 -1.59 -8.39
C VAL A 187 -11.76 -1.65 -9.49
N SER A 188 -12.08 -0.53 -10.14
CA SER A 188 -13.01 -0.54 -11.27
C SER A 188 -12.32 -1.01 -12.56
N VAL A 189 -13.06 -1.67 -13.45
CA VAL A 189 -12.54 -2.05 -14.78
C VAL A 189 -12.08 -0.82 -15.58
N PRO A 190 -12.82 0.29 -15.65
CA PRO A 190 -12.35 1.51 -16.31
C PRO A 190 -11.00 2.01 -15.77
N THR A 191 -10.85 2.07 -14.44
CA THR A 191 -9.58 2.48 -13.81
C THR A 191 -8.44 1.54 -14.22
N LEU A 192 -8.68 0.21 -14.16
CA LEU A 192 -7.67 -0.79 -14.51
C LEU A 192 -7.28 -0.72 -16.00
N THR A 193 -8.25 -0.49 -16.89
CA THR A 193 -8.03 -0.28 -18.33
C THR A 193 -7.20 0.98 -18.58
N GLU A 194 -7.56 2.10 -17.94
CA GLU A 194 -6.91 3.40 -18.14
C GLU A 194 -5.44 3.38 -17.73
N ILE A 195 -5.13 2.94 -16.51
CA ILE A 195 -3.76 2.95 -15.97
C ILE A 195 -2.84 2.03 -16.77
N ASN A 196 -3.38 0.93 -17.32
CA ASN A 196 -2.64 -0.02 -18.15
C ASN A 196 -2.64 0.34 -19.65
N GLY A 197 -3.29 1.45 -20.04
CA GLY A 197 -3.40 1.87 -21.44
C GLY A 197 -4.08 0.84 -22.34
N LEU A 198 -4.98 0.03 -21.78
CA LEU A 198 -5.73 -0.98 -22.50
C LEU A 198 -6.89 -0.33 -23.26
N LYS A 199 -7.33 -0.95 -24.35
CA LYS A 199 -8.56 -0.56 -25.05
C LYS A 199 -9.75 -1.26 -24.41
N ASP A 200 -10.93 -0.65 -24.48
CA ASP A 200 -12.16 -1.29 -24.04
C ASP A 200 -12.36 -2.64 -24.75
N GLY A 201 -12.68 -3.68 -23.97
CA GLY A 201 -12.82 -5.05 -24.48
C GLY A 201 -11.51 -5.77 -24.80
N SER A 202 -10.35 -5.24 -24.38
CA SER A 202 -9.07 -5.96 -24.52
C SER A 202 -9.11 -7.28 -23.74
N SER A 203 -8.69 -8.37 -24.38
CA SER A 203 -8.44 -9.63 -23.69
C SER A 203 -7.11 -9.58 -22.94
N ILE A 204 -7.08 -10.20 -21.77
CA ILE A 204 -5.86 -10.33 -20.96
C ILE A 204 -5.15 -11.64 -21.32
N ARG A 205 -3.86 -11.54 -21.58
CA ARG A 205 -3.02 -12.71 -21.88
C ARG A 205 -2.42 -13.26 -20.59
N ALA A 206 -2.27 -14.58 -20.51
CA ALA A 206 -1.51 -15.19 -19.43
C ALA A 206 -0.07 -14.65 -19.41
N GLY A 207 0.44 -14.31 -18.23
CA GLY A 207 1.76 -13.69 -18.05
C GLY A 207 1.82 -12.21 -18.40
N GLN A 208 0.72 -11.59 -18.85
CA GLN A 208 0.68 -10.14 -19.04
C GLN A 208 0.82 -9.44 -17.68
N LEU A 209 1.82 -8.57 -17.58
CA LEU A 209 2.00 -7.72 -16.41
C LEU A 209 1.00 -6.55 -16.45
N LEU A 210 0.28 -6.36 -15.36
CA LEU A 210 -0.66 -5.27 -15.17
C LEU A 210 -0.31 -4.49 -13.91
N ASP A 211 -0.40 -3.16 -13.96
CA ASP A 211 -0.45 -2.33 -12.77
C ASP A 211 -1.84 -2.42 -12.15
N VAL A 212 -1.92 -2.97 -10.94
CA VAL A 212 -3.16 -3.08 -10.17
C VAL A 212 -3.04 -2.20 -8.93
N PRO A 213 -3.87 -1.14 -8.79
CA PRO A 213 -3.78 -0.22 -7.67
C PRO A 213 -4.56 -0.81 -6.50
N ILE A 214 -3.84 -1.45 -5.57
CA ILE A 214 -4.47 -2.04 -4.39
C ILE A 214 -4.76 -0.93 -3.39
N ARG A 215 -6.03 -0.80 -3.02
CA ARG A 215 -6.45 0.14 -1.99
C ARG A 215 -5.75 -0.16 -0.65
N ALA A 216 -5.22 0.90 -0.04
CA ALA A 216 -4.66 0.83 1.30
C ALA A 216 -5.72 1.19 2.36
N CYS A 217 -5.52 0.72 3.58
CA CYS A 217 -6.36 1.12 4.70
C CYS A 217 -6.05 2.56 5.15
N ASN A 218 -7.08 3.29 5.54
CA ASN A 218 -6.98 4.60 6.16
C ASN A 218 -6.31 4.48 7.53
N SER A 219 -5.38 5.40 7.81
CA SER A 219 -4.61 5.38 9.06
C SER A 219 -4.75 6.70 9.81
N SER A 220 -4.46 6.67 11.11
CA SER A 220 -4.37 7.88 11.95
C SER A 220 -2.92 8.38 12.05
N ILE A 221 -2.05 7.97 11.13
CA ILE A 221 -0.62 8.30 11.17
C ILE A 221 -0.45 9.79 10.88
N ARG A 222 0.29 10.46 11.77
CA ARG A 222 0.52 11.89 11.68
C ARG A 222 1.44 12.24 10.51
N SER A 223 1.26 13.42 9.93
CA SER A 223 2.11 13.93 8.84
C SER A 223 3.56 14.15 9.24
N ASP A 224 3.82 14.42 10.53
CA ASP A 224 5.17 14.58 11.10
C ASP A 224 5.80 13.27 11.58
N SER A 225 5.13 12.13 11.36
CA SER A 225 5.71 10.82 11.60
C SER A 225 6.82 10.50 10.58
N ILE A 226 7.85 9.77 11.02
CA ILE A 226 8.87 9.20 10.13
C ILE A 226 8.25 8.27 9.08
N ASP A 227 7.18 7.57 9.44
CA ASP A 227 6.42 6.67 8.57
C ASP A 227 5.09 7.27 8.10
N SER A 228 5.00 8.59 7.94
CA SER A 228 3.81 9.28 7.42
C SER A 228 3.34 8.81 6.03
N GLN A 229 4.20 8.11 5.28
CA GLN A 229 3.89 7.49 3.99
C GLN A 229 3.55 5.99 4.10
N LEU A 230 3.38 5.45 5.31
CA LEU A 230 3.04 4.04 5.50
C LEU A 230 1.68 3.73 4.88
N LEU A 231 1.70 2.84 3.89
CA LEU A 231 0.51 2.25 3.28
C LEU A 231 0.56 0.74 3.51
N VAL A 232 -0.61 0.15 3.74
CA VAL A 232 -0.76 -1.30 3.92
C VAL A 232 -1.88 -1.78 3.01
N ALA A 233 -1.54 -2.66 2.08
CA ALA A 233 -2.45 -3.17 1.06
C ALA A 233 -3.47 -4.12 1.68
N ASN A 234 -4.68 -4.17 1.11
CA ASN A 234 -5.69 -5.12 1.55
C ASN A 234 -5.15 -6.55 1.63
N GLY A 235 -5.44 -7.25 2.72
CA GLY A 235 -4.99 -8.62 2.95
C GLY A 235 -3.51 -8.74 3.28
N THR A 236 -2.79 -7.66 3.60
CA THR A 236 -1.38 -7.69 3.99
C THR A 236 -1.17 -7.13 5.39
N TYR A 237 0.01 -7.38 5.96
CA TYR A 237 0.45 -6.72 7.18
C TYR A 237 1.90 -6.24 7.06
N VAL A 238 2.25 -5.26 7.89
CA VAL A 238 3.59 -4.65 7.94
C VAL A 238 4.03 -4.46 9.39
N PHE A 239 5.33 -4.25 9.57
CA PHE A 239 5.90 -3.80 10.83
C PHE A 239 6.33 -2.33 10.71
N ALA A 240 5.99 -1.55 11.72
CA ALA A 240 6.33 -0.14 11.85
C ALA A 240 7.09 0.10 13.16
N ALA A 241 7.58 1.33 13.36
CA ALA A 241 8.32 1.74 14.57
C ALA A 241 9.40 0.73 14.99
N HIS A 242 10.36 0.45 14.09
CA HIS A 242 11.48 -0.47 14.34
C HIS A 242 11.06 -1.87 14.84
N ASN A 243 9.98 -2.42 14.26
CA ASN A 243 9.33 -3.69 14.63
C ASN A 243 8.45 -3.66 15.86
N CYS A 244 8.23 -2.54 16.54
CA CYS A 244 7.39 -2.51 17.75
C CYS A 244 5.89 -2.61 17.47
N VAL A 245 5.45 -2.14 16.30
CA VAL A 245 4.04 -2.12 15.91
C VAL A 245 3.85 -3.03 14.71
N GLN A 246 2.81 -3.85 14.74
CA GLN A 246 2.34 -4.59 13.57
C GLN A 246 1.00 -4.00 13.13
N CYS A 247 0.89 -3.62 11.86
CA CYS A 247 -0.33 -3.09 11.28
C CYS A 247 -0.82 -3.99 10.15
N LYS A 248 -2.10 -4.35 10.14
CA LYS A 248 -2.77 -5.14 9.10
C LYS A 248 -3.83 -4.29 8.41
N CYS A 249 -3.97 -4.46 7.11
CA CYS A 249 -5.13 -3.95 6.37
C CYS A 249 -6.01 -5.10 5.90
N ASP A 250 -7.31 -4.94 6.11
CA ASP A 250 -8.33 -5.90 5.73
C ASP A 250 -9.62 -5.13 5.44
N SER A 251 -10.15 -5.27 4.22
CA SER A 251 -11.34 -4.56 3.75
C SER A 251 -12.57 -4.83 4.62
N ALA A 252 -12.63 -5.98 5.32
CA ALA A 252 -13.69 -6.31 6.25
C ALA A 252 -13.76 -5.34 7.46
N ASN A 253 -12.68 -4.64 7.78
CA ASN A 253 -12.61 -3.67 8.89
C ASN A 253 -12.88 -2.23 8.41
N ASN A 254 -13.80 -2.07 7.47
CA ASN A 254 -14.18 -0.78 6.88
C ASN A 254 -12.97 0.04 6.38
N TRP A 255 -11.95 -0.65 5.86
CA TRP A 255 -10.71 -0.04 5.39
C TRP A 255 -9.95 0.77 6.47
N THR A 256 -10.12 0.47 7.75
CA THR A 256 -9.37 1.10 8.85
C THR A 256 -8.14 0.26 9.18
N LEU A 257 -6.97 0.91 9.25
CA LEU A 257 -5.71 0.25 9.56
C LEU A 257 -5.73 -0.27 11.00
N GLN A 258 -5.61 -1.58 11.16
CA GLN A 258 -5.61 -2.24 12.47
C GLN A 258 -4.18 -2.45 12.94
N CYS A 259 -3.77 -1.82 14.03
CA CYS A 259 -2.41 -1.92 14.56
C CYS A 259 -2.42 -2.44 16.00
N GLN A 260 -1.42 -3.25 16.34
CA GLN A 260 -1.21 -3.80 17.67
C GLN A 260 0.29 -3.85 18.02
N PRO A 261 0.66 -3.92 19.32
CA PRO A 261 2.01 -4.25 19.71
C PRO A 261 2.46 -5.57 19.07
N SER A 262 3.64 -5.56 18.47
CA SER A 262 4.10 -6.72 17.71
C SER A 262 4.55 -7.88 18.61
N GLY A 263 5.04 -7.60 19.82
CA GLY A 263 5.75 -8.57 20.65
C GLY A 263 7.09 -9.06 20.07
N VAL A 264 7.61 -8.38 19.04
CA VAL A 264 8.88 -8.69 18.38
C VAL A 264 9.97 -7.77 18.94
N LYS A 265 11.18 -8.31 19.12
CA LYS A 265 12.35 -7.51 19.51
C LYS A 265 12.57 -6.38 18.48
N PRO A 266 12.69 -5.12 18.94
CA PRO A 266 12.95 -4.01 18.04
C PRO A 266 14.27 -4.17 17.27
N SER A 267 14.35 -3.61 16.06
CA SER A 267 15.57 -3.69 15.25
C SER A 267 16.69 -2.82 15.77
N ASP A 268 16.38 -1.57 16.15
CA ASP A 268 17.38 -0.54 16.47
C ASP A 268 17.16 0.12 17.84
N TRP A 269 16.11 -0.25 18.55
CA TRP A 269 15.82 0.23 19.91
C TRP A 269 16.18 -0.83 20.95
N SER A 270 16.46 -0.42 22.19
CA SER A 270 16.70 -1.36 23.29
C SER A 270 15.42 -2.10 23.68
N THR A 271 14.30 -1.38 23.71
CA THR A 271 12.98 -1.86 24.10
C THR A 271 11.91 -1.07 23.36
N CYS A 272 10.75 -1.68 23.15
CA CYS A 272 9.63 -0.96 22.56
C CYS A 272 9.06 0.06 23.55
N PRO A 273 8.86 1.33 23.13
CA PRO A 273 8.17 2.34 23.94
C PRO A 273 6.75 1.92 24.30
N ALA A 274 6.17 2.61 25.29
CA ALA A 274 4.76 2.43 25.62
C ALA A 274 3.87 2.78 24.42
N MET A 275 2.82 1.98 24.21
CA MET A 275 1.90 2.08 23.08
C MET A 275 0.45 2.10 23.60
N GLU A 276 0.12 3.12 24.37
CA GLU A 276 -1.18 3.24 25.03
C GLU A 276 -1.81 4.59 24.72
N CYS A 277 -3.14 4.63 24.63
CA CYS A 277 -3.91 5.86 24.56
C CYS A 277 -4.44 6.22 25.94
N GLY A 278 -4.51 7.51 26.25
CA GLY A 278 -4.98 8.01 27.55
C GLY A 278 -3.90 7.97 28.64
N LEU A 279 -4.29 8.25 29.89
CA LEU A 279 -3.39 8.33 31.04
C LEU A 279 -3.97 7.58 32.24
N GLY A 280 -3.09 6.98 33.05
CA GLY A 280 -3.45 6.33 34.31
C GLY A 280 -4.35 5.10 34.14
N LYS A 281 -5.35 4.93 35.02
CA LYS A 281 -6.24 3.75 35.03
C LYS A 281 -7.15 3.60 33.79
N ASN A 282 -7.20 4.63 32.95
CA ASN A 282 -7.97 4.63 31.71
C ASN A 282 -7.07 4.40 30.48
N SER A 283 -5.83 3.96 30.67
CA SER A 283 -4.97 3.65 29.54
C SER A 283 -5.51 2.47 28.75
N VAL A 284 -5.48 2.59 27.43
CA VAL A 284 -5.94 1.56 26.51
C VAL A 284 -4.78 1.20 25.60
N LEU A 285 -4.38 -0.07 25.63
CA LEU A 285 -3.32 -0.57 24.76
C LEU A 285 -3.69 -0.39 23.29
N LEU A 286 -2.69 -0.09 22.46
CA LEU A 286 -2.82 -0.01 21.01
C LEU A 286 -3.58 -1.22 20.44
N GLY A 287 -4.60 -0.96 19.63
CA GLY A 287 -5.49 -1.97 19.04
C GLY A 287 -6.72 -2.31 19.87
N ASN A 288 -6.73 -1.98 21.16
CA ASN A 288 -7.90 -2.20 22.02
C ASN A 288 -8.86 -1.01 21.99
N SER A 289 -10.13 -1.28 22.30
CA SER A 289 -11.18 -0.26 22.42
C SER A 289 -11.48 0.09 23.88
N SER A 290 -11.78 1.36 24.15
CA SER A 290 -12.22 1.82 25.47
C SER A 290 -13.73 1.60 25.65
N ALA A 291 -14.11 1.01 26.79
CA ALA A 291 -15.51 0.96 27.22
C ALA A 291 -15.93 2.19 28.05
N SER A 292 -14.98 2.93 28.64
CA SER A 292 -15.23 3.89 29.74
C SER A 292 -14.87 5.34 29.43
N ALA A 293 -13.71 5.62 28.82
CA ALA A 293 -13.21 6.98 28.61
C ALA A 293 -13.72 7.63 27.31
N CYS A 294 -14.05 6.79 26.31
CA CYS A 294 -14.55 7.20 25.01
C CYS A 294 -15.27 5.98 24.41
N ARG A 295 -16.58 5.84 24.69
CA ARG A 295 -17.34 4.60 24.44
C ARG A 295 -17.16 4.11 23.00
N GLY A 296 -16.46 2.99 22.84
CA GLY A 296 -16.22 2.34 21.56
C GLY A 296 -15.09 2.94 20.72
N ALA A 297 -14.25 3.83 21.27
CA ALA A 297 -13.08 4.34 20.57
C ALA A 297 -11.91 3.36 20.67
N THR A 298 -11.32 3.03 19.52
CA THR A 298 -10.11 2.21 19.42
C THR A 298 -8.86 3.07 19.55
N CYS A 299 -7.87 2.58 20.29
CA CYS A 299 -6.55 3.19 20.33
C CYS A 299 -5.78 2.84 19.05
N ASN A 300 -5.54 3.83 18.21
CA ASN A 300 -4.92 3.68 16.90
C ASN A 300 -3.44 4.11 16.93
N TYR A 301 -2.67 3.55 15.99
CA TYR A 301 -1.29 3.95 15.76
C TYR A 301 -1.24 5.31 15.06
N GLY A 302 -0.49 6.24 15.63
CA GLY A 302 -0.31 7.60 15.15
C GLY A 302 1.05 7.87 14.50
N GLY A 303 1.91 6.85 14.38
CA GLY A 303 3.28 6.99 13.85
C GLY A 303 4.37 6.91 14.91
N PHE A 304 5.59 7.27 14.55
CA PHE A 304 6.72 7.38 15.48
C PHE A 304 7.68 8.51 15.09
N SER A 305 8.49 8.93 16.04
CA SER A 305 9.50 9.99 15.85
C SER A 305 10.92 9.51 16.12
N SER A 306 11.89 10.33 15.74
CA SER A 306 13.31 10.03 15.83
C SER A 306 13.82 9.88 17.27
N ASN A 307 13.09 10.43 18.24
CA ASN A 307 13.40 10.33 19.67
C ASN A 307 12.85 9.04 20.33
N GLN A 308 12.46 8.04 19.52
CA GLN A 308 11.89 6.77 19.99
C GLN A 308 10.53 6.93 20.71
N THR A 309 9.71 7.88 20.30
CA THR A 309 8.31 7.96 20.76
C THR A 309 7.38 7.32 19.74
N ILE A 310 6.53 6.40 20.20
CA ILE A 310 5.39 5.91 19.41
C ILE A 310 4.19 6.78 19.72
N PHE A 311 3.59 7.36 18.69
CA PHE A 311 2.36 8.12 18.80
C PHE A 311 1.15 7.20 18.73
N THR A 312 0.15 7.49 19.55
CA THR A 312 -1.13 6.80 19.59
C THR A 312 -2.25 7.83 19.66
N THR A 313 -3.42 7.51 19.12
CA THR A 313 -4.59 8.40 19.16
C THR A 313 -5.88 7.61 19.19
N PHE A 314 -6.93 8.15 19.79
CA PHE A 314 -8.27 7.61 19.63
C PHE A 314 -8.85 8.02 18.26
N ASP A 315 -9.65 7.13 17.65
CA ASP A 315 -10.34 7.36 16.37
C ASP A 315 -11.36 8.51 16.39
N ARG A 316 -11.77 8.94 17.59
CA ARG A 316 -12.67 10.08 17.78
C ARG A 316 -11.99 11.13 18.65
N THR A 317 -12.19 12.41 18.34
CA THR A 317 -11.97 13.49 19.29
C THR A 317 -12.89 13.24 20.48
N CYS A 318 -12.35 12.67 21.54
CA CYS A 318 -13.09 12.52 22.78
C CYS A 318 -13.30 13.95 23.31
N SER A 319 -14.50 14.50 23.12
CA SER A 319 -14.88 15.69 23.86
C SER A 319 -14.74 15.31 25.33
N ALA A 320 -13.79 15.91 26.02
CA ALA A 320 -13.76 15.89 27.47
C ALA A 320 -15.19 16.23 27.92
N ALA A 321 -15.77 15.42 28.81
CA ALA A 321 -17.07 15.72 29.38
C ALA A 321 -17.09 17.20 29.79
N PRO A 322 -18.13 17.97 29.46
CA PRO A 322 -18.19 19.36 29.89
C PRO A 322 -18.00 19.35 31.42
N ALA A 323 -17.08 20.19 31.90
CA ALA A 323 -16.86 20.37 33.32
C ALA A 323 -18.23 20.57 34.00
N PRO A 324 -18.48 19.99 35.19
CA PRO A 324 -19.74 20.23 35.89
C PRO A 324 -19.91 21.73 36.04
N GLY A 325 -20.87 22.29 35.30
CA GLY A 325 -21.22 23.69 35.41
C GLY A 325 -21.68 23.99 36.84
N PRO A 326 -21.49 25.22 37.33
CA PRO A 326 -21.90 25.57 38.68
C PRO A 326 -23.39 25.31 38.84
N SER A 327 -23.75 24.58 39.89
CA SER A 327 -25.13 24.29 40.26
C SER A 327 -25.85 25.58 40.62
N THR A 328 -26.49 26.23 39.64
CA THR A 328 -27.45 27.29 39.92
C THR A 328 -28.77 26.65 40.33
N GLY A 329 -29.05 26.67 41.63
CA GLY A 329 -30.38 26.41 42.17
C GLY A 329 -31.39 27.40 41.62
N GLY A 330 -32.11 27.01 40.56
CA GLY A 330 -33.18 27.78 39.96
C GLY A 330 -34.50 27.50 40.67
N LYS A 331 -35.01 28.50 41.40
CA LYS A 331 -36.34 28.51 42.01
C LYS A 331 -37.42 28.35 40.94
N ILE A 332 -38.38 27.47 41.20
CA ILE A 332 -39.57 27.25 40.38
C ILE A 332 -40.43 28.53 40.41
N GLY A 333 -40.54 29.20 39.26
CA GLY A 333 -41.53 30.24 39.01
C GLY A 333 -42.64 29.69 38.13
N LEU A 334 -43.87 29.62 38.65
CA LEU A 334 -45.07 29.36 37.87
C LEU A 334 -45.27 30.43 36.79
N LYS A 335 -45.44 30.03 35.52
CA LYS A 335 -46.36 30.70 34.59
C LYS A 335 -46.60 29.91 33.29
N ASN A 336 -47.87 29.90 32.91
CA ASN A 336 -48.46 29.64 31.58
C ASN A 336 -48.57 28.19 31.08
N TRP A 337 -49.65 27.55 31.53
CA TRP A 337 -50.44 26.61 30.74
C TRP A 337 -51.19 27.34 29.61
N ASN A 338 -50.87 27.02 28.37
CA ASN A 338 -51.81 26.81 27.27
C ASN A 338 -51.01 26.42 26.04
N ILE A 339 -51.63 25.61 25.17
CA ILE A 339 -51.07 24.93 23.98
C ILE A 339 -50.64 23.48 24.29
N ILE A 340 -51.62 22.58 24.33
CA ILE A 340 -51.65 21.22 23.74
C ILE A 340 -53.09 20.73 23.98
N LEU A 341 -54.01 21.01 23.06
CA LEU A 341 -55.38 20.48 23.11
C LEU A 341 -56.06 20.40 21.73
N LEU A 342 -55.29 20.23 20.65
CA LEU A 342 -55.82 20.23 19.28
C LEU A 342 -55.32 19.11 18.37
N SER A 343 -54.78 18.01 18.92
CA SER A 343 -54.34 16.86 18.11
C SER A 343 -54.91 15.49 18.52
N LEU A 344 -55.90 15.44 19.42
CA LEU A 344 -56.50 14.18 19.90
C LEU A 344 -57.98 14.00 19.53
N VAL A 345 -58.54 14.84 18.64
CA VAL A 345 -59.94 14.74 18.18
C VAL A 345 -60.08 14.14 16.77
N HIS A 346 -58.98 13.76 16.10
CA HIS A 346 -59.02 13.15 14.76
C HIS A 346 -58.77 11.64 14.71
N LEU A 347 -58.49 10.97 15.83
CA LEU A 347 -58.25 9.53 15.86
C LEU A 347 -59.38 8.67 16.45
N MET A 348 -60.51 9.29 16.85
CA MET A 348 -61.62 8.58 17.51
C MET A 348 -62.92 8.49 16.69
N VAL A 349 -62.92 8.93 15.42
CA VAL A 349 -64.12 8.85 14.53
C VAL A 349 -63.99 7.74 13.47
N LEU A 350 -62.86 7.03 13.40
CA LEU A 350 -62.62 5.98 12.39
C LEU A 350 -62.69 4.53 12.91
N GLN A 351 -63.17 4.31 14.13
CA GLN A 351 -63.38 2.96 14.68
C GLN A 351 -64.84 2.62 15.04
N LEU A 352 -65.82 3.38 14.54
CA LEU A 352 -67.26 3.12 14.78
C LEU A 352 -68.09 2.81 13.53
N PHE A 353 -67.46 2.56 12.37
CA PHE A 353 -68.16 2.10 11.14
C PHE A 353 -67.72 0.71 10.67
N CYS A 354 -67.29 -0.15 11.59
CA CYS A 354 -67.26 -1.59 11.38
C CYS A 354 -67.89 -2.26 12.60
N ILE A 355 -69.21 -2.47 12.58
CA ILE A 355 -69.99 -3.58 13.15
C ILE A 355 -71.49 -3.24 12.91
N GLY A 356 -72.13 -3.99 12.01
CA GLY A 356 -73.58 -4.25 12.00
C GLY A 356 -74.51 -3.30 11.25
N GLY A 357 -74.93 -3.69 10.04
CA GLY A 357 -76.04 -3.07 9.29
C GLY A 357 -75.92 -3.24 7.79
#